data_AF-A0A327WSU7-F1
#
_entry.id   AF-A0A327WSU7-F1
#
_cell.length_a   1.000
_cell.length_b   1.000
_cell.length_c   1.000
_cell.angle_alpha   90.00
_cell.angle_beta   90.00
_cell.angle_gamma   90.00
#
_symmetry.space_group_name_H-M   'P 1'
#
loop_
_entity.id
_entity.type
_entity.pdbx_description
1 polymer ?
#
loop_
_entity_poly.entity_id
_entity_poly.type
_entity_poly.pdbx_seq_one_letter_code
_entity_poly.pdbx_strand_id
1 'polypeptide(L)'
;MEEKEKEKIFSKRVRAGKRTYFFDVKSTRANDYYLTITESRRHPQGDGFIYEKHKMFLYKEDFDKFSDALHDTIQYIKTELMPDFDFSQYTAKDELEDVGGSDLKWD
;
A
#
# COMPACT_ATOMS: atom_id res chain seq x y z
N MET A 1 -2.69 20.40 -8.38
CA MET A 1 -2.49 19.03 -7.85
C MET A 1 -2.89 17.93 -8.85
N GLU A 2 -3.68 18.25 -9.89
CA GLU A 2 -4.21 17.29 -10.88
C GLU A 2 -3.18 16.66 -11.84
N GLU A 3 -2.03 17.28 -12.09
CA GLU A 3 -1.04 16.68 -13.03
C GLU A 3 -0.43 15.37 -12.52
N LYS A 4 -0.38 15.14 -11.20
CA LYS A 4 0.22 13.92 -10.61
C LYS A 4 -0.65 12.67 -10.74
N GLU A 5 -1.95 12.81 -11.03
CA GLU A 5 -2.86 11.68 -11.25
C GLU A 5 -2.83 11.21 -12.71
N LYS A 6 -2.54 12.09 -13.66
CA LYS A 6 -2.54 11.79 -15.10
C LYS A 6 -1.44 10.84 -15.59
N GLU A 7 -0.47 10.50 -14.73
CA GLU A 7 0.62 9.57 -15.07
C GLU A 7 0.44 8.15 -14.50
N LYS A 8 -0.63 7.87 -13.77
CA LYS A 8 -0.86 6.56 -13.15
C LYS A 8 -1.67 5.68 -14.08
N ILE A 9 -1.07 4.57 -14.51
CA ILE A 9 -1.71 3.57 -15.39
C ILE A 9 -2.65 2.67 -14.57
N PHE A 10 -2.23 2.32 -13.36
CA PHE A 10 -3.01 1.53 -12.43
C PHE A 10 -2.69 1.99 -11.00
N SER A 11 -3.67 1.90 -10.10
CA SER A 11 -3.48 2.21 -8.69
C SER A 11 -4.31 1.26 -7.83
N LYS A 12 -3.68 0.67 -6.82
CA LYS A 12 -4.36 -0.08 -5.76
C LYS A 12 -4.07 0.56 -4.41
N ARG A 13 -5.12 0.86 -3.66
CA ARG A 13 -5.05 1.41 -2.31
C ARG A 13 -5.40 0.31 -1.32
N VAL A 14 -4.62 0.18 -0.24
CA VAL A 14 -4.89 -0.74 0.87
C VAL A 14 -4.85 0.08 2.16
N ARG A 15 -5.99 0.17 2.85
CA ARG A 15 -6.07 0.77 4.19
C ARG A 15 -5.73 -0.31 5.21
N ALA A 16 -5.00 0.07 6.26
CA ALA A 16 -4.60 -0.82 7.35
C ALA A 16 -4.51 -0.01 8.65
N GLY A 17 -5.67 0.29 9.25
CA GLY A 17 -5.77 1.14 10.44
C GLY A 17 -5.19 2.55 10.24
N LYS A 18 -4.06 2.87 10.90
CA LYS A 18 -3.41 4.20 10.80
C LYS A 18 -2.48 4.34 9.57
N ARG A 19 -2.30 3.28 8.80
CA ARG A 19 -1.46 3.24 7.60
C ARG A 19 -2.33 3.08 6.35
N THR A 20 -1.89 3.69 5.27
CA THR A 20 -2.44 3.46 3.93
C THR A 20 -1.31 3.16 2.98
N TYR A 21 -1.39 2.02 2.30
CA TYR A 21 -0.47 1.62 1.25
C TYR A 21 -1.04 1.97 -0.12
N PHE A 22 -0.21 2.52 -0.98
CA PHE A 22 -0.54 2.84 -2.37
C PHE A 22 0.42 2.09 -3.28
N PHE A 23 -0.12 1.30 -4.19
CA PHE A 23 0.60 0.56 -5.22
C PHE A 23 0.24 1.19 -6.57
N ASP A 24 1.10 2.08 -7.06
CA ASP A 24 0.88 2.83 -8.30
C ASP A 24 1.77 2.30 -9.42
N VAL A 25 1.19 1.94 -10.57
CA VAL A 25 1.95 1.61 -11.79
C VAL A 25 2.07 2.85 -12.65
N LYS A 26 3.30 3.13 -13.09
CA LYS A 26 3.65 4.28 -13.92
C LYS A 26 4.52 3.85 -15.09
N SER A 27 4.53 4.64 -16.16
CA SER A 27 5.45 4.46 -17.28
C SER A 27 6.65 5.40 -17.18
N THR A 28 7.80 4.94 -17.66
CA THR A 28 8.97 5.78 -17.95
C THR A 28 8.80 6.45 -19.31
N ARG A 29 9.70 7.39 -19.63
CA ARG A 29 9.75 8.00 -20.98
C ARG A 29 10.06 7.00 -22.09
N ALA A 30 10.63 5.84 -21.75
CA ALA A 30 10.96 4.76 -22.68
C ALA A 30 9.81 3.75 -22.86
N ASN A 31 8.59 4.05 -22.36
CA ASN A 31 7.44 3.15 -22.36
C ASN A 31 7.64 1.86 -21.54
N ASP A 32 8.57 1.85 -20.60
CA ASP A 32 8.69 0.79 -19.60
C ASP A 32 7.81 1.06 -18.39
N TYR A 33 7.41 0.03 -17.66
CA TYR A 33 6.58 0.15 -16.46
C TYR A 33 7.39 -0.04 -15.19
N TYR A 34 7.02 0.70 -14.14
CA TYR A 34 7.58 0.56 -12.80
C TYR A 34 6.49 0.76 -11.75
N LEU A 35 6.72 0.17 -10.57
CA LEU A 35 5.82 0.25 -9.43
C LEU A 35 6.34 1.30 -8.45
N THR A 36 5.45 2.15 -7.96
CA THR A 36 5.70 3.00 -6.80
C THR A 36 4.87 2.46 -5.64
N ILE A 37 5.53 2.02 -4.57
CA ILE A 37 4.87 1.62 -3.33
C ILE A 37 5.04 2.76 -2.33
N THR A 38 3.94 3.28 -1.81
CA THR A 38 3.96 4.33 -0.78
C THR A 38 3.22 3.88 0.46
N GLU A 39 3.89 3.85 1.61
CA GLU A 39 3.26 3.81 2.92
C GLU A 39 2.99 5.24 3.38
N SER A 40 1.76 5.54 3.75
CA SER A 40 1.38 6.80 4.40
C SER A 40 0.89 6.50 5.81
N ARG A 41 1.60 6.98 6.84
CA ARG A 41 1.25 6.77 8.24
C ARG A 41 0.72 8.06 8.86
N ARG A 42 -0.47 7.99 9.46
CA ARG A 42 -1.09 9.12 10.16
C ARG A 42 -0.57 9.23 11.59
N HIS A 43 0.02 10.37 11.93
CA HIS A 43 0.49 10.71 13.25
C HIS A 43 -0.29 11.89 13.84
N PRO A 44 -0.71 11.83 15.11
CA PRO A 44 -1.24 13.00 15.79
C PRO A 44 -0.11 14.02 16.03
N GLN A 45 -0.38 15.29 15.80
CA GLN A 45 0.53 16.40 16.13
C GLN A 45 -0.28 17.58 16.63
N GLY A 46 -0.19 17.86 17.94
CA GLY A 46 -1.03 18.87 18.60
C GLY A 46 -2.51 18.56 18.39
N ASP A 47 -3.27 19.55 17.95
CA ASP A 47 -4.70 19.43 17.63
C ASP A 47 -4.96 18.87 16.21
N GLY A 48 -3.92 18.50 15.47
CA GLY A 48 -3.99 18.04 14.09
C GLY A 48 -3.37 16.67 13.83
N PHE A 49 -3.26 16.35 12.54
CA PHE A 49 -2.59 15.14 12.07
C PHE A 49 -1.56 15.47 10.99
N ILE A 50 -0.43 14.79 11.04
CA ILE A 50 0.56 14.76 9.96
C ILE A 50 0.61 13.37 9.33
N TYR A 51 0.98 13.34 8.05
CA TYR A 51 1.14 12.11 7.31
C TYR A 51 2.61 11.93 6.95
N GLU A 52 3.26 10.94 7.56
CA GLU A 52 4.60 10.51 7.17
C GLU A 52 4.47 9.57 5.96
N LYS A 53 5.28 9.79 4.92
CA LYS A 53 5.24 8.99 3.70
C LYS A 53 6.58 8.34 3.43
N HIS A 54 6.61 7.02 3.39
CA HIS A 54 7.74 6.25 2.88
C HIS A 54 7.42 5.81 1.47
N LYS A 55 8.32 6.08 0.52
CA LYS A 55 8.13 5.75 -0.88
C LYS A 55 9.30 4.93 -1.37
N MET A 56 8.98 3.86 -2.09
CA MET A 56 9.95 3.06 -2.82
C MET A 56 9.53 2.94 -4.29
N PHE A 57 10.53 2.78 -5.14
CA PHE A 57 10.38 2.50 -6.56
C PHE A 57 10.91 1.10 -6.83
N LEU A 58 10.16 0.34 -7.61
CA LEU A 58 10.54 -0.99 -8.05
C LEU A 58 10.44 -1.03 -9.57
N TYR A 59 11.53 -1.40 -10.23
CA TYR A 59 11.63 -1.45 -11.68
C TYR A 59 11.47 -2.90 -12.18
N LYS A 60 11.12 -3.06 -13.46
CA LYS A 60 10.72 -4.34 -14.06
C LYS A 60 11.76 -5.46 -13.88
N GLU A 61 13.05 -5.11 -13.89
CA GLU A 61 14.18 -6.04 -13.73
C GLU A 61 14.23 -6.71 -12.34
N ASP A 62 13.55 -6.12 -11.35
CA ASP A 62 13.56 -6.57 -9.96
C ASP A 62 12.23 -7.20 -9.52
N PHE A 63 11.19 -7.20 -10.37
CA PHE A 63 9.84 -7.63 -9.98
C PHE A 63 9.80 -9.04 -9.40
N ASP A 64 10.35 -10.01 -10.11
CA ASP A 64 10.29 -11.41 -9.68
C ASP A 64 11.10 -11.62 -8.39
N LYS A 65 12.35 -11.14 -8.36
CA LYS A 65 13.22 -11.26 -7.18
C LYS A 65 12.61 -10.61 -5.94
N PHE A 66 12.00 -9.44 -6.09
CA PHE A 66 11.36 -8.73 -4.98
C PHE A 66 10.08 -9.43 -4.53
N SER A 67 9.24 -9.85 -5.48
CA SER A 67 7.98 -10.54 -5.20
C SER A 67 8.22 -11.86 -4.46
N ASP A 68 9.18 -12.65 -4.94
CA ASP A 68 9.54 -13.93 -4.34
C ASP A 68 10.08 -13.74 -2.92
N ALA A 69 11.06 -12.83 -2.73
CA ALA A 69 11.62 -12.56 -1.41
C ALA A 69 10.56 -12.04 -0.42
N LEU A 70 9.64 -11.19 -0.88
CA LEU A 70 8.52 -10.69 -0.07
C LEU A 70 7.57 -11.83 0.31
N HIS A 71 7.20 -12.67 -0.66
CA HIS A 71 6.31 -13.80 -0.45
C HIS A 71 6.90 -14.81 0.53
N ASP A 72 8.13 -15.24 0.31
CA ASP A 72 8.83 -16.23 1.13
C ASP A 72 9.00 -15.74 2.57
N THR A 73 9.35 -14.47 2.74
CA THR A 73 9.51 -13.88 4.09
C THR A 73 8.17 -13.81 4.82
N ILE A 74 7.09 -13.42 4.14
CA ILE A 74 5.74 -13.43 4.72
C ILE A 74 5.33 -14.86 5.09
N GLN A 75 5.60 -15.83 4.21
CA GLN A 75 5.26 -17.22 4.45
C GLN A 75 6.01 -17.79 5.65
N TYR A 76 7.32 -17.54 5.75
CA TYR A 76 8.12 -17.94 6.90
C TYR A 76 7.58 -17.38 8.22
N ILE A 77 7.15 -16.11 8.24
CA ILE A 77 6.50 -15.53 9.43
C ILE A 77 5.23 -16.30 9.77
N LYS A 78 4.38 -16.60 8.78
CA LYS A 78 3.10 -17.27 9.00
C LYS A 78 3.25 -18.73 9.43
N THR A 79 4.23 -19.46 8.90
CA THR A 79 4.36 -20.91 9.18
C THR A 79 5.29 -21.19 10.34
N GLU A 80 6.43 -20.51 10.43
CA GLU A 80 7.47 -20.86 11.41
C GLU A 80 7.40 -20.00 12.67
N LEU A 81 7.11 -18.70 12.53
CA LEU A 81 7.15 -17.77 13.68
C LEU A 81 5.80 -17.59 14.36
N MET A 82 4.70 -17.66 13.60
CA MET A 82 3.35 -17.39 14.09
C MET A 82 2.29 -18.38 13.52
N PRO A 83 2.50 -19.71 13.63
CA PRO A 83 1.62 -20.72 13.04
C PRO A 83 0.17 -20.67 13.55
N ASP A 84 -0.01 -20.36 14.84
CA ASP A 84 -1.33 -20.38 15.49
C ASP A 84 -2.06 -19.02 15.40
N PHE A 85 -1.45 -18.02 14.76
CA PHE A 85 -2.04 -16.69 14.64
C PHE A 85 -2.96 -16.60 13.42
N ASP A 86 -4.23 -16.28 13.65
CA ASP A 86 -5.18 -16.06 12.56
C ASP A 86 -5.00 -14.67 11.92
N PHE A 87 -4.24 -14.59 10.83
CA PHE A 87 -4.06 -13.34 10.09
C PHE A 87 -5.30 -12.91 9.28
N SER A 88 -6.25 -13.82 9.02
CA SER A 88 -7.44 -13.53 8.20
C SER A 88 -8.41 -12.55 8.90
N GLN A 89 -8.35 -12.47 10.23
CA GLN A 89 -9.14 -11.53 11.03
C GLN A 89 -8.94 -10.07 10.61
N TYR A 90 -7.77 -9.72 10.07
CA TYR A 90 -7.48 -8.36 9.62
C TYR A 90 -8.10 -8.04 8.27
N THR A 91 -8.23 -9.02 7.37
CA THR A 91 -8.88 -8.82 6.07
C THR A 91 -10.37 -8.54 6.24
N ALA A 92 -11.05 -9.29 7.11
CA ALA A 92 -12.49 -9.11 7.36
C ALA A 92 -12.82 -7.74 7.99
N LYS A 93 -11.89 -7.20 8.80
CA LYS A 93 -12.08 -5.90 9.45
C LYS A 93 -11.97 -4.74 8.44
N ASP A 94 -11.02 -4.81 7.50
CA ASP A 94 -10.84 -3.77 6.49
C ASP A 94 -12.05 -3.70 5.53
N GLU A 95 -12.67 -4.84 5.18
CA GLU A 95 -13.90 -4.88 4.37
C GLU A 95 -15.08 -4.20 5.07
N LEU A 96 -15.23 -4.39 6.39
CA LEU A 96 -16.28 -3.75 7.18
C LEU A 96 -16.06 -2.23 7.33
N GLU A 97 -14.81 -1.78 7.46
CA GLU A 97 -14.48 -0.35 7.54
C GLU A 97 -14.65 0.38 6.18
N ASP A 98 -14.43 -0.29 5.04
CA ASP A 98 -14.58 0.31 3.71
C ASP A 98 -16.06 0.58 3.36
N VAL A 99 -16.98 -0.29 3.78
CA VAL A 99 -18.43 -0.11 3.60
C VAL A 99 -18.98 1.08 4.41
N GLY A 100 -18.34 1.44 5.53
CA GLY A 100 -18.75 2.57 6.37
C GLY A 100 -18.15 3.94 5.99
N GLY A 101 -17.22 3.99 5.03
CA GLY A 101 -16.38 5.16 4.75
C GLY A 101 -16.65 5.88 3.42
N SER A 102 -17.71 5.52 2.70
CA SER A 102 -17.93 5.98 1.32
C SER A 102 -18.48 7.41 1.16
N ASP A 103 -18.65 8.19 2.24
CA ASP A 103 -19.35 9.48 2.14
C ASP A 103 -18.67 10.65 2.85
N LEU A 104 -17.40 10.88 2.52
CA LEU A 104 -16.75 12.18 2.75
C LEU A 104 -16.10 12.65 1.45
N LYS A 105 -16.94 13.21 0.56
CA LYS A 105 -16.50 14.19 -0.44
C LYS A 105 -15.89 15.37 0.32
N TRP A 106 -14.61 15.62 0.08
CA TRP A 106 -13.99 16.90 0.39
C TRP A 106 -13.97 17.69 -0.91
N ASP A 107 -14.71 18.81 -0.95
CA ASP A 107 -14.51 19.90 -1.93
C ASP A 107 -13.15 20.58 -1.70
#